data_AF-U2YGN8-F1
#
_entry.id   AF-U2YGN8-F1
#
_cell.length_a   1.000
_cell.length_b   1.000
_cell.length_c   1.000
_cell.angle_alpha   90.00
_cell.angle_beta   90.00
_cell.angle_gamma   90.00
#
_symmetry.space_group_name_H-M   'P 1'
#
loop_
_entity.id
_entity.type
_entity.pdbx_description
1 polymer ?
#
loop_
_entity_poly.entity_id
_entity_poly.type
_entity_poly.pdbx_seq_one_letter_code
_entity_poly.pdbx_strand_id
1 'polypeptide(L)' 'MAGTLAGYEPFDALGTVLGVYLALAAIATLVGTPWQYTGGAVVMIVQVVGSVLTLLVGAALLALVYRAE' A
#
# COMPACT_ATOMS: atom_id res chain seq x y z
N MET A 1 25.94 11.67 1.36
CA MET A 1 25.33 12.19 0.12
C MET A 1 23.98 11.50 -0.05
N ALA A 2 22.94 12.03 0.58
CA ALA A 2 21.57 11.56 0.35
C ALA A 2 21.11 12.17 -0.97
N GLY A 3 20.78 11.31 -1.94
CA GLY A 3 20.40 11.74 -3.28
C GLY A 3 19.10 12.54 -3.23
N THR A 4 19.20 13.85 -3.47
CA THR A 4 18.09 14.74 -3.73
C THR A 4 17.57 14.45 -5.13
N LEU A 5 16.61 13.54 -5.22
CA LEU A 5 15.80 13.43 -6.44
C LEU A 5 15.00 14.73 -6.56
N ALA A 6 15.47 15.65 -7.40
CA ALA A 6 14.76 16.84 -7.83
C ALA A 6 14.14 17.74 -6.72
N GLY A 7 14.82 17.89 -5.57
CA GLY A 7 14.39 18.82 -4.51
C GLY A 7 13.43 18.25 -3.46
N TYR A 8 13.14 16.95 -3.51
CA TYR A 8 12.37 16.24 -2.48
C TYR A 8 13.27 15.67 -1.38
N GLU A 9 12.82 15.76 -0.12
CA GLU A 9 13.46 15.03 0.98
C GLU A 9 13.31 13.52 0.75
N PRO A 10 14.39 12.71 0.91
CA PRO A 10 14.37 11.30 0.56
C PRO A 10 13.26 10.48 1.22
N PHE A 11 12.90 10.81 2.47
CA PHE A 11 11.85 10.12 3.21
C PHE A 11 10.44 10.48 2.71
N ASP A 12 10.22 11.70 2.25
CA ASP A 12 8.93 12.12 1.68
C ASP A 12 8.72 11.46 0.32
N ALA A 13 9.78 11.38 -0.50
CA ALA A 13 9.77 10.64 -1.75
C ALA A 13 9.49 9.15 -1.51
N LEU A 14 10.17 8.53 -0.54
CA LEU A 14 9.94 7.14 -0.18
C LEU A 14 8.52 6.88 0.34
N GLY A 15 8.03 7.71 1.27
CA GLY A 15 6.69 7.59 1.85
C GLY A 15 5.60 7.72 0.78
N THR A 16 5.77 8.65 -0.16
CA THR A 16 4.85 8.84 -1.27
C THR A 16 4.85 7.65 -2.23
N VAL A 17 6.03 7.25 -2.71
CA VAL A 17 6.15 6.15 -3.69
C VAL A 17 5.65 4.83 -3.10
N LEU A 18 6.07 4.49 -1.87
CA LEU A 18 5.63 3.27 -1.20
C LEU A 18 4.14 3.34 -0.86
N GLY A 19 3.65 4.48 -0.41
CA GLY A 19 2.24 4.69 -0.09
C GLY A 19 1.32 4.46 -1.29
N VAL A 20 1.64 5.11 -2.42
CA VAL A 20 0.92 4.93 -3.69
C VAL A 20 1.02 3.49 -4.17
N TYR A 21 2.22 2.91 -4.17
CA TYR A 21 2.42 1.52 -4.61
C TYR A 21 1.57 0.54 -3.82
N LEU A 22 1.61 0.59 -2.49
CA LEU A 22 0.85 -0.32 -1.63
C LEU A 22 -0.65 -0.14 -1.80
N ALA A 23 -1.13 1.10 -1.91
CA ALA A 23 -2.54 1.38 -2.13
C ALA A 23 -3.03 0.79 -3.47
N LEU A 24 -2.28 1.03 -4.55
CA LEU A 24 -2.62 0.50 -5.88
C LEU A 24 -2.49 -1.03 -5.92
N ALA A 25 -1.45 -1.60 -5.33
CA ALA A 25 -1.25 -3.05 -5.27
C ALA A 25 -2.37 -3.75 -4.49
N ALA A 26 -2.83 -3.16 -3.39
CA ALA A 26 -3.95 -3.69 -2.61
C ALA A 26 -5.26 -3.63 -3.39
N ILE A 27 -5.55 -2.53 -4.10
CA ILE A 27 -6.73 -2.41 -4.96
C ILE A 27 -6.65 -3.41 -6.12
N ALA A 28 -5.49 -3.49 -6.80
CA ALA A 28 -5.26 -4.45 -7.86
C ALA A 28 -5.39 -5.89 -7.38
N THR A 29 -5.00 -6.18 -6.14
CA THR A 29 -5.23 -7.49 -5.51
C THR A 29 -6.72 -7.71 -5.31
N LEU A 30 -7.41 -6.84 -4.57
CA LEU A 30 -8.84 -7.00 -4.25
C LEU A 30 -9.73 -7.17 -5.49
N VAL A 31 -9.41 -6.46 -6.58
CA VAL A 31 -10.21 -6.50 -7.81
C VAL A 31 -9.70 -7.55 -8.80
N GLY A 32 -8.38 -7.71 -8.90
CA GLY A 32 -7.72 -8.63 -9.83
C GLY A 32 -7.67 -10.08 -9.32
N THR A 33 -7.90 -10.30 -8.02
CA THR A 33 -8.06 -11.64 -7.44
C THR A 33 -9.53 -11.80 -7.03
N PRO A 34 -10.40 -12.37 -7.89
CA PRO A 34 -11.79 -12.65 -7.52
C PRO A 34 -11.86 -13.83 -6.53
N TRP A 35 -11.29 -13.67 -5.33
CA TRP A 35 -11.30 -14.56 -4.15
C TRP A 35 -10.70 -15.97 -4.35
N GLN A 36 -9.81 -16.08 -5.34
CA GLN A 36 -8.56 -16.87 -5.36
C GLN A 36 -8.63 -18.40 -5.19
N TYR A 37 -9.81 -18.99 -5.46
CA TYR A 37 -10.11 -20.39 -5.83
C TYR A 37 -9.63 -21.55 -4.89
N THR A 38 -10.55 -21.98 -4.01
CA THR A 38 -10.72 -23.32 -3.37
C THR A 38 -9.83 -23.78 -2.20
N GLY A 39 -9.37 -22.89 -1.32
CA GLY A 39 -8.74 -23.27 -0.03
C GLY A 39 -9.68 -23.37 1.18
N GLY A 40 -10.99 -23.11 0.99
CA GLY A 40 -11.98 -22.96 2.05
C GLY A 40 -12.19 -21.51 2.50
N ALA A 41 -13.38 -21.20 3.02
CA ALA A 41 -13.84 -19.83 3.31
C ALA A 41 -12.91 -19.05 4.26
N VAL A 42 -12.26 -19.73 5.21
CA VAL A 42 -11.36 -19.10 6.18
C VAL A 42 -10.14 -18.47 5.50
N VAL A 43 -9.51 -19.17 4.56
CA VAL A 43 -8.32 -18.67 3.86
C VAL A 43 -8.66 -17.42 3.06
N MET A 44 -9.81 -17.44 2.38
CA MET A 44 -10.32 -16.30 1.63
C MET A 44 -10.48 -15.07 2.54
N ILE A 45 -11.08 -15.23 3.72
CA ILE A 45 -11.25 -14.13 4.68
C ILE A 45 -9.90 -13.55 5.08
N VAL A 46 -8.92 -14.39 5.42
CA VAL A 46 -7.59 -13.93 5.81
C VAL A 46 -6.90 -13.15 4.68
N GLN A 47 -7.03 -13.60 3.43
CA GLN A 47 -6.46 -12.93 2.26
C GLN A 47 -7.10 -11.55 2.01
N VAL A 48 -8.43 -11.47 2.12
CA VAL A 48 -9.15 -10.20 1.99
C VAL A 48 -8.72 -9.24 3.10
N VAL A 49 -8.68 -9.70 4.35
CA VAL A 49 -8.22 -8.89 5.49
C VAL A 49 -6.78 -8.41 5.26
N GLY A 50 -5.88 -9.29 4.83
CA GLY A 50 -4.50 -8.93 4.50
C GLY A 50 -4.43 -7.83 3.44
N SER A 51 -5.22 -7.95 2.38
CA SER A 51 -5.27 -6.95 1.30
C SER A 51 -5.77 -5.59 1.79
N VAL A 52 -6.80 -5.58 2.64
CA VAL A 52 -7.31 -4.35 3.27
C VAL A 52 -6.24 -3.73 4.20
N LEU A 53 -5.55 -4.54 5.00
CA LEU A 53 -4.45 -4.05 5.83
C LEU A 53 -3.33 -3.43 5.00
N THR A 54 -2.97 -4.04 3.85
CA THR A 54 -1.99 -3.45 2.92
C THR A 54 -2.45 -2.10 2.38
N LEU A 55 -3.73 -1.96 2.02
CA LEU A 55 -4.29 -0.66 1.61
C LEU A 55 -4.16 0.38 2.72
N LEU A 56 -4.48 0.01 3.97
CA LEU A 56 -4.38 0.90 5.12
C LEU A 56 -2.93 1.34 5.38
N VAL A 57 -1.96 0.45 5.22
CA VAL A 57 -0.53 0.81 5.34
C VAL A 57 -0.13 1.80 4.25
N GLY A 58 -0.53 1.56 3.00
CA GLY A 58 -0.28 2.51 1.91
C GLY A 58 -0.88 3.89 2.17
N ALA A 59 -2.14 3.94 2.61
CA ALA A 59 -2.82 5.17 2.98
C ALA A 59 -2.17 5.86 4.19
N ALA A 60 -1.72 5.11 5.19
CA ALA A 60 -1.04 5.65 6.36
C ALA A 60 0.29 6.31 6.01
N LEU A 61 1.07 5.73 5.10
CA LEU A 61 2.32 6.34 4.60
C LEU A 61 2.04 7.67 3.92
N LEU A 62 1.03 7.73 3.03
CA LEU A 62 0.62 8.98 2.39
C LEU A 62 0.16 10.02 3.40
N ALA A 63 -0.68 9.61 4.35
CA ALA A 63 -1.17 10.49 5.40
C ALA A 63 -0.04 11.01 6.31
N LEU A 64 1.00 10.22 6.54
CA LEU A 64 2.17 10.66 7.31
C LEU A 64 2.95 11.75 6.56
N VAL A 65 3.17 11.58 5.25
CA VAL A 65 3.84 12.57 4.41
C VAL A 65 3.05 13.88 4.38
N TYR A 66 1.76 13.84 4.04
CA TYR A 66 0.93 15.06 3.96
C TYR A 66 0.66 15.76 5.30
N ARG A 67 0.91 15.08 6.43
CA ARG A 67 0.82 15.70 7.77
C ARG A 67 2.13 16.33 8.23
N ALA A 68 3.25 15.99 7.58
CA ALA A 68 4.56 16.53 7.90
C ALA A 68 4.86 17.84 7.14
N GLU A 69 4.09 18.11 6.07
CA GLU A 69 4.06 19.38 5.32
C GLU A 69 3.26 20.47 6.07
#